data_AF-G4TB53-F1
#
_entry.id   AF-G4TB53-F1
#
_cell.length_a   1.000
_cell.length_b   1.000
_cell.length_c   1.000
_cell.angle_alpha   90.00
_cell.angle_beta   90.00
_cell.angle_gamma   90.00
#
_symmetry.space_group_name_H-M   'P 1'
#
loop_
_entity.id
_entity.type
_entity.pdbx_description
1 polymer ?
#
loop_
_entity_poly.entity_id
_entity_poly.type
_entity_poly.pdbx_seq_one_letter_code
_entity_poly.pdbx_strand_id
1 'polypeptide(L)'
;MFIRSFLLVDPSKNNLISVKDEEPISSFSLTASGSGDTQPSASVNTTALGSVVTEIIARTYYKGLPSNPRFIATTKPGRLKLPEAYPVSKELRILGDHPLAACWDKVATLLRSSSLNSWGVDWTSIDAVRIPEVGEPSGPAIIWIGVTPGTIDFEQGHIWAAQCGQIIHDSGIEDCHVEIRGSRVTRHNGIRLLDPLPYHRIFTAREPYTPTLGIPIAPRDNDSHEGTGGFFLGAGGENKKIYLITARHVVLPPTETENVEYAHSNHGQPRQDFIILGKSNFENKIMAVDNEIDMQNEIACKANNTLDETEGMDDAESNETREFYKLQLKETEKTVKALKTLRDEITTQWQDKDDRVIGHVVWAPQLPSPGNQISTLKISQS
;
A
#
# COMPACT_ATOMS: atom_id res chain seq x y z
N MET A 1 -16.13 -9.72 -12.41
CA MET A 1 -15.73 -9.53 -13.82
C MET A 1 -14.76 -8.35 -13.85
N PHE A 2 -13.45 -8.59 -13.93
CA PHE A 2 -12.41 -7.56 -13.83
C PHE A 2 -11.50 -7.60 -15.06
N ILE A 3 -11.35 -6.47 -15.75
CA ILE A 3 -10.41 -6.31 -16.85
C ILE A 3 -9.66 -4.97 -16.71
N ARG A 4 -8.36 -5.12 -16.46
CA ARG A 4 -7.20 -4.37 -16.99
C ARG A 4 -7.08 -2.85 -16.82
N SER A 5 -6.05 -2.49 -16.05
CA SER A 5 -4.83 -1.80 -16.51
C SER A 5 -4.93 -0.43 -17.20
N PHE A 6 -4.17 0.55 -16.71
CA PHE A 6 -3.37 1.43 -17.57
C PHE A 6 -2.04 1.85 -16.95
N LEU A 7 -1.07 2.10 -17.84
CA LEU A 7 0.28 2.61 -17.61
C LEU A 7 0.37 4.05 -18.15
N LEU A 8 1.33 4.86 -17.68
CA LEU A 8 2.29 5.58 -18.57
C LEU A 8 3.35 6.42 -17.83
N VAL A 9 4.35 6.83 -18.63
CA VAL A 9 5.66 7.48 -18.35
C VAL A 9 6.21 7.96 -19.72
N ASP A 10 7.22 8.84 -19.90
CA ASP A 10 8.20 9.43 -18.96
C ASP A 10 8.33 10.98 -19.12
N PRO A 11 9.42 11.68 -19.53
CA PRO A 11 9.77 12.96 -18.88
C PRO A 11 10.00 14.19 -19.79
N SER A 12 10.05 15.41 -19.23
CA SER A 12 11.17 16.33 -19.51
C SER A 12 11.42 17.50 -18.54
N LYS A 13 12.69 17.65 -18.14
CA LYS A 13 13.44 18.91 -17.84
C LYS A 13 13.20 19.70 -16.52
N ASN A 14 14.22 19.54 -15.64
CA ASN A 14 15.09 20.60 -15.08
C ASN A 14 14.61 21.56 -13.95
N ASN A 15 15.39 21.53 -12.84
CA ASN A 15 16.03 22.69 -12.15
C ASN A 15 15.12 23.81 -11.55
N LEU A 16 15.23 24.36 -10.33
CA LEU A 16 16.14 24.28 -9.15
C LEU A 16 15.26 24.48 -7.85
N ILE A 17 15.72 24.69 -6.59
CA ILE A 17 17.06 24.84 -5.97
C ILE A 17 17.08 24.32 -4.50
N SER A 18 18.25 24.41 -3.87
CA SER A 18 18.61 24.19 -2.47
C SER A 18 17.85 25.00 -1.40
N VAL A 19 17.66 24.40 -0.21
CA VAL A 19 18.25 24.95 1.03
C VAL A 19 18.96 23.82 1.77
N LYS A 20 20.28 23.95 1.94
CA LYS A 20 21.07 23.24 2.95
C LYS A 20 21.04 24.06 4.24
N ASP A 21 21.21 23.40 5.38
CA ASP A 21 22.26 23.81 6.31
C ASP A 21 22.93 22.56 6.93
N GLU A 22 24.24 22.69 7.13
CA GLU A 22 25.24 21.72 7.62
C GLU A 22 25.53 22.02 9.13
N GLU A 23 26.25 21.27 9.98
CA GLU A 23 26.93 19.96 10.03
C GLU A 23 27.24 19.68 11.56
N PRO A 24 27.89 18.57 11.99
CA PRO A 24 27.77 18.00 13.36
C PRO A 24 29.03 18.19 14.27
N ILE A 25 29.62 17.08 14.76
CA ILE A 25 30.82 16.90 15.64
C ILE A 25 30.44 16.85 17.15
N SER A 26 30.90 15.92 18.03
CA SER A 26 31.99 14.93 17.95
C SER A 26 31.76 13.62 18.76
N SER A 27 32.36 12.53 18.26
CA SER A 27 33.25 11.54 18.92
C SER A 27 32.84 10.72 20.16
N PHE A 28 33.15 9.41 20.14
CA PHE A 28 34.36 8.87 20.79
C PHE A 28 34.75 7.47 20.23
N SER A 29 36.02 7.11 20.32
CA SER A 29 36.60 5.87 19.75
C SER A 29 36.55 4.66 20.68
N LEU A 30 36.65 3.46 20.10
CA LEU A 30 37.19 2.29 20.80
C LEU A 30 38.07 1.46 19.85
N THR A 31 39.35 1.39 20.18
CA THR A 31 40.37 0.62 19.46
C THR A 31 40.47 -0.80 20.00
N ALA A 32 40.58 -1.79 19.12
CA ALA A 32 41.12 -3.10 19.46
C ALA A 32 41.97 -3.64 18.30
N SER A 33 43.29 -3.61 18.47
CA SER A 33 44.25 -4.22 17.55
C SER A 33 44.41 -5.71 17.85
N GLY A 34 44.23 -6.58 16.85
CA GLY A 34 44.48 -8.02 16.94
C GLY A 34 45.17 -8.52 15.68
N SER A 35 46.47 -8.85 15.80
CA SER A 35 47.32 -9.34 14.72
C SER A 35 47.09 -10.82 14.39
N GLY A 36 47.23 -11.21 13.12
CA GLY A 36 47.34 -12.63 12.75
C GLY A 36 47.19 -12.90 11.26
N ASP A 37 48.30 -12.87 10.52
CA ASP A 37 48.34 -13.40 9.15
C ASP A 37 48.07 -14.90 9.12
N THR A 38 47.05 -15.35 8.40
CA THR A 38 47.12 -16.64 7.67
C THR A 38 46.18 -16.62 6.47
N GLN A 39 46.75 -16.49 5.27
CA GLN A 39 46.03 -16.73 4.02
C GLN A 39 46.08 -18.23 3.68
N PRO A 40 44.95 -18.87 3.34
CA PRO A 40 44.94 -19.99 2.41
C PRO A 40 44.27 -19.55 1.12
N SER A 41 45.04 -19.49 0.03
CA SER A 41 44.51 -19.33 -1.32
C SER A 41 43.68 -20.56 -1.72
N ALA A 42 42.36 -20.46 -1.63
CA ALA A 42 41.44 -21.34 -2.36
C ALA A 42 40.95 -20.58 -3.60
N SER A 43 41.32 -21.08 -4.79
CA SER A 43 40.95 -20.49 -6.07
C SER A 43 39.44 -20.56 -6.28
N VAL A 44 38.75 -19.43 -6.13
CA VAL A 44 37.39 -19.29 -6.66
C VAL A 44 37.47 -19.38 -8.18
N ASN A 45 36.87 -20.42 -8.75
CA ASN A 45 36.78 -20.58 -10.20
C ASN A 45 35.91 -19.45 -10.77
N THR A 46 36.55 -18.42 -11.31
CA THR A 46 35.91 -17.25 -11.96
C THR A 46 35.28 -17.65 -13.30
N THR A 47 34.19 -18.41 -13.25
CA THR A 47 33.50 -18.95 -14.43
C THR A 47 32.01 -18.58 -14.47
N ALA A 48 31.71 -17.31 -14.27
CA ALA A 48 30.51 -16.68 -14.78
C ALA A 48 30.79 -15.20 -15.06
N LEU A 49 31.06 -14.83 -16.30
CA LEU A 49 31.06 -13.42 -16.71
C LEU A 49 29.59 -12.94 -16.74
N GLY A 50 29.09 -12.55 -15.56
CA GLY A 50 27.75 -12.01 -15.37
C GLY A 50 27.55 -10.79 -16.28
N SER A 51 26.40 -10.70 -16.93
CA SER A 51 26.10 -9.57 -17.81
C SER A 51 25.99 -8.29 -17.00
N VAL A 52 27.01 -7.43 -17.07
CA VAL A 52 27.02 -6.10 -16.47
C VAL A 52 25.74 -5.37 -16.87
N VAL A 53 25.02 -4.82 -15.89
CA VAL A 53 23.81 -4.03 -16.14
C VAL A 53 24.22 -2.78 -16.91
N THR A 54 23.75 -2.65 -18.15
CA THR A 54 24.02 -1.47 -18.98
C THR A 54 22.92 -0.42 -18.77
N GLU A 55 23.22 0.84 -19.07
CA GLU A 55 22.24 1.95 -19.04
C GLU A 55 20.98 1.65 -19.88
N ILE A 56 21.16 0.93 -20.99
CA ILE A 56 20.07 0.48 -21.86
C ILE A 56 19.17 -0.50 -21.08
N ILE A 57 19.75 -1.58 -20.53
CA ILE A 57 19.00 -2.58 -19.76
C ILE A 57 18.32 -1.94 -18.55
N ALA A 58 19.02 -1.07 -17.83
CA ALA A 58 18.50 -0.34 -16.67
C ALA A 58 17.23 0.47 -16.98
N ARG A 59 17.10 1.00 -18.20
CA ARG A 59 15.92 1.77 -18.66
C ARG A 59 14.80 0.92 -19.23
N THR A 60 15.09 -0.27 -19.75
CA THR A 60 14.13 -1.07 -20.53
C THR A 60 13.65 -2.34 -19.85
N TYR A 61 14.34 -2.84 -18.82
CA TYR A 61 14.03 -4.12 -18.19
C TYR A 61 12.58 -4.19 -17.65
N TYR A 62 12.10 -3.11 -17.03
CA TYR A 62 10.72 -2.97 -16.54
C TYR A 62 9.78 -2.25 -17.49
N LYS A 63 10.09 -2.20 -18.80
CA LYS A 63 9.17 -1.65 -19.79
C LYS A 63 7.81 -2.34 -19.68
N GLY A 64 6.74 -1.57 -19.57
CA GLY A 64 5.39 -2.11 -19.40
C GLY A 64 4.90 -2.13 -17.95
N LEU A 65 5.72 -1.73 -16.97
CA LEU A 65 5.29 -1.49 -15.60
C LEU A 65 4.95 0.00 -15.34
N PRO A 66 4.04 0.31 -14.41
CA PRO A 66 3.80 1.69 -13.97
C PRO A 66 5.12 2.35 -13.55
N SER A 67 5.33 3.61 -13.95
CA SER A 67 6.58 4.36 -13.78
C SER A 67 7.84 3.85 -14.53
N ASN A 68 7.78 2.73 -15.28
CA ASN A 68 8.94 2.10 -15.96
C ASN A 68 10.24 2.21 -15.11
N PRO A 69 10.24 1.70 -13.87
CA PRO A 69 11.28 2.03 -12.91
C PRO A 69 12.66 1.60 -13.41
N ARG A 70 13.71 2.32 -13.00
CA ARG A 70 15.08 1.98 -13.38
C ARG A 70 15.48 0.66 -12.73
N PHE A 71 15.82 -0.34 -13.52
CA PHE A 71 16.41 -1.59 -13.03
C PHE A 71 17.86 -1.38 -12.58
N ILE A 72 18.23 -1.99 -11.45
CA ILE A 72 19.57 -1.85 -10.85
C ILE A 72 20.24 -3.21 -10.73
N ALA A 73 19.57 -4.23 -10.17
CA ALA A 73 20.16 -5.55 -9.97
C ALA A 73 19.10 -6.66 -9.93
N THR A 74 19.53 -7.90 -10.19
CA THR A 74 18.74 -9.13 -9.99
C THR A 74 19.63 -10.25 -9.46
N THR A 75 19.07 -11.18 -8.69
CA THR A 75 19.66 -12.50 -8.41
C THR A 75 19.16 -13.59 -9.37
N LYS A 76 18.24 -13.26 -10.28
CA LYS A 76 17.71 -14.22 -11.26
C LYS A 76 18.85 -14.75 -12.16
N PRO A 77 19.03 -16.08 -12.27
CA PRO A 77 20.10 -16.65 -13.07
C PRO A 77 19.87 -16.44 -14.57
N GLY A 78 20.96 -16.19 -15.30
CA GLY A 78 20.97 -16.03 -16.75
C GLY A 78 21.57 -14.70 -17.22
N ARG A 79 21.75 -14.57 -18.54
CA ARG A 79 22.17 -13.29 -19.14
C ARG A 79 20.97 -12.37 -19.28
N LEU A 80 21.12 -11.12 -18.86
CA LEU A 80 20.16 -10.06 -19.15
C LEU A 80 20.11 -9.87 -20.67
N LYS A 81 18.93 -10.08 -21.27
CA LYS A 81 18.71 -9.86 -22.70
C LYS A 81 18.86 -8.37 -23.00
N LEU A 82 19.66 -8.03 -24.00
CA LEU A 82 19.61 -6.70 -24.60
C LEU A 82 18.23 -6.49 -25.23
N PRO A 83 17.68 -5.26 -25.25
CA PRO A 83 16.41 -5.00 -25.88
C PRO A 83 16.46 -5.30 -27.38
N GLU A 84 15.55 -6.15 -27.83
CA GLU A 84 15.20 -6.25 -29.24
C GLU A 84 14.57 -4.94 -29.72
N ALA A 85 14.39 -4.76 -31.04
CA ALA A 85 13.77 -3.55 -31.60
C ALA A 85 12.38 -3.22 -31.01
N TYR A 86 11.67 -4.26 -30.53
CA TYR A 86 10.39 -4.14 -29.84
C TYR A 86 10.46 -4.88 -28.49
N PRO A 87 10.98 -4.25 -27.42
CA PRO A 87 11.08 -4.93 -26.14
C PRO A 87 9.69 -5.24 -25.60
N VAL A 88 9.47 -6.51 -25.23
CA VAL A 88 8.19 -7.04 -24.73
C VAL A 88 7.84 -6.36 -23.41
N SER A 89 6.58 -5.94 -23.27
CA SER A 89 6.08 -5.36 -22.02
C SER A 89 6.04 -6.42 -20.92
N LYS A 90 6.42 -6.05 -19.71
CA LYS A 90 6.15 -6.81 -18.47
C LYS A 90 4.83 -6.37 -17.84
N GLU A 91 4.31 -7.17 -16.93
CA GLU A 91 3.17 -6.80 -16.07
C GLU A 91 3.41 -7.23 -14.61
N LEU A 92 2.84 -6.49 -13.65
CA LEU A 92 2.83 -6.91 -12.25
C LEU A 92 1.69 -7.91 -12.03
N ARG A 93 2.01 -9.05 -11.41
CA ARG A 93 1.02 -10.01 -10.90
C ARG A 93 1.20 -10.21 -9.41
N ILE A 94 0.08 -10.50 -8.73
CA ILE A 94 0.09 -10.91 -7.33
C ILE A 94 0.89 -12.20 -7.15
N LEU A 95 1.41 -12.41 -5.94
CA LEU A 95 2.26 -13.53 -5.61
C LEU A 95 1.56 -14.91 -5.72
N GLY A 96 0.25 -14.95 -5.41
CA GLY A 96 -0.57 -16.17 -5.37
C GLY A 96 -0.19 -17.08 -4.19
N ASP A 97 -0.44 -18.39 -4.34
CA ASP A 97 -0.26 -19.42 -3.31
C ASP A 97 1.22 -19.79 -3.03
N HIS A 98 2.13 -18.82 -3.12
CA HIS A 98 3.55 -19.02 -2.85
C HIS A 98 3.84 -19.05 -1.33
N PRO A 99 4.77 -19.88 -0.84
CA PRO A 99 5.13 -19.91 0.59
C PRO A 99 5.52 -18.54 1.18
N LEU A 100 6.15 -17.66 0.39
CA LEU A 100 6.48 -16.29 0.79
C LEU A 100 5.24 -15.46 1.20
N ALA A 101 4.04 -15.76 0.69
CA ALA A 101 2.81 -15.07 1.10
C ALA A 101 2.50 -15.30 2.58
N ALA A 102 2.67 -16.53 3.07
CA ALA A 102 2.34 -16.92 4.44
C ALA A 102 3.35 -16.39 5.48
N CYS A 103 4.56 -16.06 5.07
CA CYS A 103 5.63 -15.55 5.94
C CYS A 103 6.11 -14.14 5.56
N TRP A 104 5.36 -13.41 4.71
CA TRP A 104 5.78 -12.14 4.14
C TRP A 104 6.21 -11.12 5.20
N ASP A 105 5.38 -10.89 6.22
CA ASP A 105 5.66 -9.91 7.27
C ASP A 105 6.96 -10.22 8.03
N LYS A 106 7.29 -11.50 8.22
CA LYS A 106 8.55 -11.93 8.84
C LYS A 106 9.74 -11.62 7.94
N VAL A 107 9.67 -12.00 6.66
CA VAL A 107 10.76 -11.76 5.67
C VAL A 107 10.96 -10.27 5.44
N ALA A 108 9.88 -9.51 5.20
CA ALA A 108 9.93 -8.06 5.04
C ALA A 108 10.42 -7.34 6.30
N THR A 109 10.20 -7.88 7.51
CA THR A 109 10.80 -7.34 8.74
C THR A 109 12.30 -7.60 8.81
N LEU A 110 12.75 -8.84 8.56
CA LEU A 110 14.18 -9.21 8.55
C LEU A 110 14.97 -8.38 7.52
N LEU A 111 14.44 -8.24 6.30
CA LEU A 111 15.08 -7.41 5.25
C LEU A 111 15.22 -5.95 5.69
N ARG A 112 14.21 -5.36 6.32
CA ARG A 112 14.28 -3.99 6.86
C ARG A 112 15.29 -3.86 7.99
N SER A 113 15.06 -4.56 9.11
CA SER A 113 15.77 -4.30 10.37
C SER A 113 17.21 -4.82 10.36
N SER A 114 17.43 -6.01 9.81
CA SER A 114 18.72 -6.70 9.89
C SER A 114 19.65 -6.39 8.72
N SER A 115 19.12 -5.79 7.64
CA SER A 115 19.80 -5.70 6.35
C SER A 115 19.80 -4.27 5.79
N LEU A 116 18.67 -3.79 5.25
CA LEU A 116 18.64 -2.52 4.54
C LEU A 116 18.92 -1.33 5.46
N ASN A 117 18.36 -1.34 6.68
CA ASN A 117 18.67 -0.30 7.68
C ASN A 117 20.10 -0.40 8.22
N SER A 118 20.64 -1.61 8.39
CA SER A 118 21.98 -1.82 8.98
C SER A 118 23.11 -1.48 8.00
N TRP A 119 22.88 -1.67 6.70
CA TRP A 119 23.79 -1.26 5.62
C TRP A 119 23.62 0.21 5.21
N GLY A 120 22.69 0.95 5.83
CA GLY A 120 22.43 2.36 5.49
C GLY A 120 21.80 2.56 4.10
N VAL A 121 21.06 1.58 3.58
CA VAL A 121 20.37 1.69 2.29
C VAL A 121 19.24 2.70 2.38
N ASP A 122 19.23 3.69 1.48
CA ASP A 122 18.07 4.57 1.27
C ASP A 122 16.98 3.84 0.46
N TRP A 123 16.32 2.88 1.11
CA TRP A 123 15.24 2.06 0.55
C TRP A 123 13.87 2.73 0.73
N THR A 124 12.98 2.54 -0.23
CA THR A 124 11.66 3.21 -0.28
C THR A 124 10.47 2.26 -0.35
N SER A 125 10.64 1.04 -0.87
CA SER A 125 9.63 -0.04 -0.76
C SER A 125 10.28 -1.41 -0.75
N ILE A 126 9.54 -2.41 -0.27
CA ILE A 126 9.88 -3.83 -0.39
C ILE A 126 8.56 -4.53 -0.72
N ASP A 127 8.48 -5.14 -1.89
CA ASP A 127 7.24 -5.67 -2.46
C ASP A 127 7.42 -7.16 -2.82
N ALA A 128 6.43 -8.03 -2.57
CA ALA A 128 6.44 -9.42 -3.04
C ALA A 128 5.50 -9.59 -4.24
N VAL A 129 6.09 -9.86 -5.40
CA VAL A 129 5.37 -9.81 -6.69
C VAL A 129 5.83 -10.92 -7.63
N ARG A 130 5.14 -11.07 -8.75
CA ARG A 130 5.64 -11.77 -9.95
C ARG A 130 5.66 -10.79 -11.11
N ILE A 131 6.73 -10.82 -11.92
CA ILE A 131 6.96 -9.86 -13.01
C ILE A 131 7.22 -10.59 -14.35
N PRO A 132 6.22 -11.29 -14.90
CA PRO A 132 6.32 -11.93 -16.21
C PRO A 132 6.31 -10.93 -17.36
N GLU A 133 6.67 -11.41 -18.55
CA GLU A 133 6.32 -10.76 -19.82
C GLU A 133 4.82 -10.95 -20.12
N VAL A 134 4.19 -9.97 -20.77
CA VAL A 134 2.76 -10.01 -21.08
C VAL A 134 2.45 -11.19 -21.99
N GLY A 135 1.56 -12.08 -21.53
CA GLY A 135 1.22 -13.34 -22.20
C GLY A 135 1.92 -14.57 -21.64
N GLU A 136 3.03 -14.40 -20.92
CA GLU A 136 3.79 -15.52 -20.35
C GLU A 136 3.21 -16.02 -19.01
N PRO A 137 3.52 -17.27 -18.59
CA PRO A 137 3.31 -17.74 -17.23
C PRO A 137 4.05 -16.86 -16.21
N SER A 138 3.56 -16.78 -14.97
CA SER A 138 3.99 -15.75 -14.01
C SER A 138 5.46 -15.81 -13.58
N GLY A 139 6.17 -16.91 -13.84
CA GLY A 139 7.57 -17.10 -13.43
C GLY A 139 7.76 -17.22 -11.91
N PRO A 140 9.02 -17.26 -11.42
CA PRO A 140 9.35 -17.36 -10.00
C PRO A 140 8.89 -16.13 -9.20
N ALA A 141 8.83 -16.24 -7.87
CA ALA A 141 8.53 -15.10 -7.01
C ALA A 141 9.68 -14.09 -7.00
N ILE A 142 9.37 -12.80 -6.89
CA ILE A 142 10.35 -11.71 -6.83
C ILE A 142 10.09 -10.88 -5.58
N ILE A 143 11.11 -10.74 -4.71
CA ILE A 143 11.19 -9.64 -3.76
C ILE A 143 11.77 -8.44 -4.50
N TRP A 144 10.93 -7.42 -4.65
CA TRP A 144 11.22 -6.23 -5.43
C TRP A 144 11.51 -5.07 -4.48
N ILE A 145 12.77 -4.68 -4.39
CA ILE A 145 13.26 -3.66 -3.45
C ILE A 145 13.37 -2.33 -4.18
N GLY A 146 12.63 -1.34 -3.70
CA GLY A 146 12.75 0.05 -4.13
C GLY A 146 13.87 0.75 -3.36
N VAL A 147 14.76 1.45 -4.08
CA VAL A 147 15.76 2.37 -3.51
C VAL A 147 15.68 3.74 -4.18
N THR A 148 16.03 4.81 -3.48
CA THR A 148 16.02 6.15 -4.04
C THR A 148 16.88 6.23 -5.31
N PRO A 149 16.38 6.76 -6.45
CA PRO A 149 17.15 6.77 -7.68
C PRO A 149 18.46 7.56 -7.54
N GLY A 150 19.58 6.90 -7.83
CA GLY A 150 20.92 7.49 -7.80
C GLY A 150 21.68 7.34 -6.48
N THR A 151 21.12 6.68 -5.45
CA THR A 151 21.86 6.40 -4.20
C THR A 151 22.78 5.18 -4.28
N ILE A 152 22.60 4.32 -5.30
CA ILE A 152 23.51 3.21 -5.62
C ILE A 152 23.75 3.02 -7.12
N ASP A 153 24.91 2.44 -7.42
CA ASP A 153 25.25 1.87 -8.71
C ASP A 153 24.84 0.39 -8.85
N PHE A 154 25.20 -0.21 -9.98
CA PHE A 154 24.85 -1.58 -10.34
C PHE A 154 25.68 -2.64 -9.57
N GLU A 155 26.91 -2.33 -9.17
CA GLU A 155 27.79 -3.27 -8.46
C GLU A 155 27.34 -3.39 -7.00
N GLN A 156 27.15 -2.26 -6.33
CA GLN A 156 26.62 -2.23 -4.96
C GLN A 156 25.20 -2.81 -4.89
N GLY A 157 24.37 -2.53 -5.90
CA GLY A 157 23.05 -3.14 -6.05
C GLY A 157 23.10 -4.66 -6.22
N HIS A 158 24.06 -5.20 -6.98
CA HIS A 158 24.22 -6.65 -7.12
C HIS A 158 24.64 -7.32 -5.81
N ILE A 159 25.57 -6.71 -5.08
CA ILE A 159 26.01 -7.18 -3.75
C ILE A 159 24.82 -7.26 -2.78
N TRP A 160 24.03 -6.17 -2.67
CA TRP A 160 22.87 -6.17 -1.78
C TRP A 160 21.75 -7.11 -2.23
N ALA A 161 21.51 -7.24 -3.53
CA ALA A 161 20.52 -8.19 -4.05
C ALA A 161 20.90 -9.63 -3.67
N ALA A 162 22.18 -9.99 -3.80
CA ALA A 162 22.69 -11.30 -3.41
C ALA A 162 22.60 -11.54 -1.88
N GLN A 163 22.97 -10.54 -1.07
CA GLN A 163 22.87 -10.64 0.40
C GLN A 163 21.41 -10.76 0.88
N CYS A 164 20.49 -9.98 0.31
CA CYS A 164 19.06 -10.15 0.56
C CYS A 164 18.58 -11.55 0.12
N GLY A 165 19.06 -12.04 -1.03
CA GLY A 165 18.80 -13.39 -1.52
C GLY A 165 19.17 -14.48 -0.51
N GLN A 166 20.35 -14.37 0.10
CA GLN A 166 20.80 -15.31 1.13
C GLN A 166 19.87 -15.30 2.36
N ILE A 167 19.43 -14.12 2.82
CA ILE A 167 18.54 -13.99 3.99
C ILE A 167 17.16 -14.64 3.74
N ILE A 168 16.68 -14.59 2.49
CA ILE A 168 15.43 -15.23 2.06
C ILE A 168 15.59 -16.75 2.00
N HIS A 169 16.71 -17.21 1.43
CA HIS A 169 17.09 -18.62 1.39
C HIS A 169 17.21 -19.21 2.81
N ASP A 170 17.91 -18.53 3.72
CA ASP A 170 18.08 -18.94 5.12
C ASP A 170 16.76 -18.90 5.91
N SER A 171 15.73 -18.22 5.38
CA SER A 171 14.35 -18.26 5.90
C SER A 171 13.53 -19.45 5.35
N GLY A 172 14.13 -20.33 4.54
CA GLY A 172 13.51 -21.53 3.96
C GLY A 172 12.75 -21.28 2.66
N ILE A 173 13.09 -20.25 1.89
CA ILE A 173 12.38 -19.87 0.65
C ILE A 173 13.37 -19.88 -0.53
N GLU A 174 13.32 -20.94 -1.32
CA GLU A 174 14.26 -21.17 -2.43
C GLU A 174 13.73 -20.68 -3.79
N ASP A 175 12.41 -20.75 -4.07
CA ASP A 175 11.79 -20.28 -5.32
C ASP A 175 11.55 -18.75 -5.35
N CYS A 176 12.59 -17.99 -4.99
CA CYS A 176 12.50 -16.53 -5.00
C CYS A 176 13.79 -15.85 -5.45
N HIS A 177 13.63 -14.76 -6.21
CA HIS A 177 14.73 -13.88 -6.61
C HIS A 177 14.56 -12.49 -5.99
N VAL A 178 15.67 -11.79 -5.81
CA VAL A 178 15.66 -10.38 -5.42
C VAL A 178 15.92 -9.54 -6.65
N GLU A 179 15.12 -8.50 -6.84
CA GLU A 179 15.37 -7.47 -7.84
C GLU A 179 15.35 -6.08 -7.19
N ILE A 180 16.33 -5.25 -7.53
CA ILE A 180 16.43 -3.88 -7.02
C ILE A 180 16.08 -2.88 -8.13
N ARG A 181 15.24 -1.90 -7.79
CA ARG A 181 14.79 -0.83 -8.68
C ARG A 181 14.92 0.57 -8.07
N GLY A 182 15.13 1.56 -8.93
CA GLY A 182 14.90 2.96 -8.61
C GLY A 182 13.42 3.20 -8.28
N SER A 183 13.15 3.78 -7.12
CA SER A 183 11.82 3.97 -6.55
C SER A 183 11.82 5.17 -5.61
N ARG A 184 10.77 6.00 -5.67
CA ARG A 184 10.57 7.12 -4.75
C ARG A 184 9.13 7.11 -4.28
N VAL A 185 8.94 6.93 -2.98
CA VAL A 185 7.62 6.99 -2.34
C VAL A 185 7.37 8.42 -1.86
N THR A 186 6.43 9.12 -2.49
CA THR A 186 5.87 10.37 -1.95
C THR A 186 4.67 10.04 -1.08
N ARG A 187 4.77 10.33 0.22
CA ARG A 187 3.58 10.44 1.07
C ARG A 187 2.82 11.69 0.64
N HIS A 188 1.53 11.55 0.36
CA HIS A 188 0.65 12.69 0.15
C HIS A 188 0.21 13.23 1.52
N ASN A 189 0.12 14.55 1.67
CA ASN A 189 -0.30 15.19 2.93
C ASN A 189 -1.83 15.25 3.08
N GLY A 190 -2.54 14.34 2.44
CA GLY A 190 -3.98 14.15 2.60
C GLY A 190 -4.29 13.14 3.69
N ILE A 191 -5.58 13.01 4.01
CA ILE A 191 -6.07 12.01 4.95
C ILE A 191 -5.58 10.61 4.59
N ARG A 192 -5.09 9.86 5.58
CA ARG A 192 -4.70 8.46 5.36
C ARG A 192 -5.95 7.60 5.36
N LEU A 193 -6.53 7.42 4.17
CA LEU A 193 -7.48 6.34 3.91
C LEU A 193 -6.85 4.99 4.31
N LEU A 194 -7.64 4.18 4.99
CA LEU A 194 -7.23 2.86 5.43
C LEU A 194 -7.15 1.90 4.24
N ASP A 195 -6.20 0.98 4.28
CA ASP A 195 -6.08 -0.06 3.25
C ASP A 195 -7.33 -0.97 3.29
N PRO A 196 -7.96 -1.27 2.13
CA PRO A 196 -9.11 -2.17 2.08
C PRO A 196 -8.66 -3.60 2.38
N LEU A 197 -9.40 -4.29 3.25
CA LEU A 197 -9.14 -5.67 3.66
C LEU A 197 -10.24 -6.61 3.12
N PRO A 198 -10.32 -6.85 1.80
CA PRO A 198 -11.28 -7.80 1.25
C PRO A 198 -11.06 -9.18 1.90
N TYR A 199 -12.14 -9.88 2.18
CA TYR A 199 -12.17 -11.20 2.85
C TYR A 199 -11.77 -11.20 4.35
N HIS A 200 -11.43 -10.06 4.97
CA HIS A 200 -11.25 -10.02 6.43
C HIS A 200 -12.61 -9.90 7.16
N ARG A 201 -12.74 -10.55 8.32
CA ARG A 201 -13.96 -10.52 9.16
C ARG A 201 -14.40 -9.13 9.65
N ILE A 202 -13.56 -8.11 9.50
CA ILE A 202 -13.85 -6.72 9.90
C ILE A 202 -14.12 -5.82 8.68
N PHE A 203 -14.23 -6.38 7.48
CA PHE A 203 -14.36 -5.62 6.23
C PHE A 203 -15.47 -4.56 6.32
N THR A 204 -16.69 -4.93 6.72
CA THR A 204 -17.84 -4.02 6.83
C THR A 204 -17.62 -2.88 7.84
N ALA A 205 -16.82 -3.12 8.89
CA ALA A 205 -16.44 -2.11 9.88
C ALA A 205 -15.35 -1.17 9.35
N ARG A 206 -14.39 -1.68 8.57
CA ARG A 206 -13.27 -0.90 8.02
C ARG A 206 -13.62 -0.18 6.71
N GLU A 207 -14.51 -0.72 5.88
CA GLU A 207 -14.85 -0.23 4.55
C GLU A 207 -15.16 1.28 4.47
N PRO A 208 -15.97 1.90 5.38
CA PRO A 208 -16.26 3.34 5.34
C PRO A 208 -15.03 4.24 5.45
N TYR A 209 -13.91 3.66 5.88
CA TYR A 209 -12.64 4.33 6.14
C TYR A 209 -11.59 4.07 5.04
N THR A 210 -11.98 3.43 3.93
CA THR A 210 -11.09 2.96 2.85
C THR A 210 -11.41 3.64 1.51
N PRO A 211 -10.54 3.61 0.47
CA PRO A 211 -10.81 4.22 -0.83
C PRO A 211 -11.77 3.40 -1.72
N THR A 212 -12.74 2.71 -1.12
CA THR A 212 -13.74 1.91 -1.85
C THR A 212 -14.76 2.78 -2.58
N LEU A 213 -15.47 2.17 -3.53
CA LEU A 213 -16.59 2.80 -4.23
C LEU A 213 -17.72 3.07 -3.23
N GLY A 214 -18.35 4.24 -3.31
CA GLY A 214 -19.43 4.60 -2.40
C GLY A 214 -18.97 5.17 -1.06
N ILE A 215 -17.70 5.57 -0.92
CA ILE A 215 -17.16 6.19 0.30
C ILE A 215 -18.08 7.33 0.80
N PRO A 216 -18.57 7.29 2.06
CA PRO A 216 -19.48 8.31 2.57
C PRO A 216 -18.77 9.66 2.73
N ILE A 217 -19.38 10.73 2.22
CA ILE A 217 -18.83 12.09 2.28
C ILE A 217 -19.91 13.13 2.63
N ALA A 218 -19.48 14.26 3.18
CA ALA A 218 -20.33 15.41 3.47
C ALA A 218 -19.57 16.73 3.25
N PRO A 219 -20.24 17.86 2.95
CA PRO A 219 -19.64 19.19 3.01
C PRO A 219 -19.08 19.46 4.40
N ARG A 220 -17.91 20.11 4.51
CA ARG A 220 -17.27 20.39 5.82
C ARG A 220 -18.13 21.31 6.70
N ASP A 221 -18.78 22.29 6.08
CA ASP A 221 -19.58 23.31 6.75
C ASP A 221 -21.02 22.85 7.06
N ASN A 222 -21.52 21.84 6.34
CA ASN A 222 -22.75 21.12 6.65
C ASN A 222 -22.50 19.61 6.66
N ASP A 223 -21.89 19.14 7.74
CA ASP A 223 -21.58 17.72 7.98
C ASP A 223 -22.82 16.84 8.29
N SER A 224 -24.04 17.40 8.17
CA SER A 224 -25.30 16.66 8.25
C SER A 224 -25.88 16.28 6.88
N HIS A 225 -25.42 16.93 5.80
CA HIS A 225 -25.88 16.62 4.44
C HIS A 225 -24.96 15.60 3.79
N GLU A 226 -25.26 14.31 4.00
CA GLU A 226 -24.40 13.22 3.55
C GLU A 226 -24.79 12.65 2.18
N GLY A 227 -23.77 12.15 1.47
CA GLY A 227 -23.92 11.33 0.28
C GLY A 227 -22.69 10.47 0.07
N THR A 228 -22.44 10.05 -1.17
CA THR A 228 -21.34 9.14 -1.49
C THR A 228 -20.40 9.69 -2.55
N GLY A 229 -19.10 9.46 -2.35
CA GLY A 229 -18.10 9.50 -3.39
C GLY A 229 -18.30 8.29 -4.31
N GLY A 230 -18.36 8.51 -5.62
CA GLY A 230 -18.51 7.46 -6.61
C GLY A 230 -17.20 6.69 -6.80
N PHE A 231 -16.27 7.27 -7.56
CA PHE A 231 -15.00 6.64 -7.92
C PHE A 231 -13.88 7.66 -8.05
N PHE A 232 -12.63 7.20 -7.92
CA PHE A 232 -11.43 8.03 -8.09
C PHE A 232 -10.90 7.97 -9.53
N LEU A 233 -10.42 9.11 -10.04
CA LEU A 233 -9.74 9.25 -11.32
C LEU A 233 -8.40 9.98 -11.12
N GLY A 234 -7.28 9.39 -11.54
CA GLY A 234 -6.06 10.17 -11.73
C GLY A 234 -6.23 11.18 -12.86
N ALA A 235 -5.64 12.37 -12.75
CA ALA A 235 -5.63 13.36 -13.82
C ALA A 235 -4.99 12.84 -15.13
N GLY A 236 -4.02 11.92 -14.98
CA GLY A 236 -3.21 11.38 -16.06
C GLY A 236 -1.99 12.25 -16.39
N GLY A 237 -1.05 11.66 -17.13
CA GLY A 237 0.23 12.31 -17.47
C GLY A 237 1.05 12.66 -16.23
N GLU A 238 1.69 13.83 -16.24
CA GLU A 238 2.50 14.32 -15.12
C GLU A 238 1.65 14.89 -13.96
N ASN A 239 0.35 15.12 -14.18
CA ASN A 239 -0.53 15.68 -13.15
C ASN A 239 -0.93 14.61 -12.13
N LYS A 240 -0.32 14.70 -10.94
CA LYS A 240 -0.53 13.75 -9.83
C LYS A 240 -1.83 13.95 -9.06
N LYS A 241 -2.69 14.91 -9.44
CA LYS A 241 -3.98 15.11 -8.78
C LYS A 241 -4.87 13.88 -8.96
N ILE A 242 -5.38 13.37 -7.84
CA ILE A 242 -6.45 12.37 -7.80
C ILE A 242 -7.76 13.12 -7.65
N TYR A 243 -8.74 12.78 -8.49
CA TYR A 243 -10.07 13.35 -8.46
C TYR A 243 -11.10 12.35 -7.94
N LEU A 244 -11.92 12.72 -6.96
CA LEU A 244 -13.13 11.99 -6.61
C LEU A 244 -14.30 12.47 -7.49
N ILE A 245 -15.09 11.53 -8.00
CA ILE A 245 -16.28 11.84 -8.80
C ILE A 245 -17.51 11.61 -7.92
N THR A 246 -18.35 12.63 -7.73
CA THR A 246 -19.62 12.57 -6.98
C THR A 246 -20.66 13.48 -7.62
N ALA A 247 -21.91 13.43 -7.15
CA ALA A 247 -22.99 14.28 -7.62
C ALA A 247 -22.94 15.68 -6.97
N ARG A 248 -23.34 16.72 -7.71
CA ARG A 248 -23.28 18.12 -7.23
C ARG A 248 -23.95 18.29 -5.86
N HIS A 249 -25.16 17.76 -5.70
CA HIS A 249 -25.97 17.96 -4.50
C HIS A 249 -25.36 17.34 -3.23
N VAL A 250 -24.38 16.43 -3.35
CA VAL A 250 -23.67 15.84 -2.21
C VAL A 250 -22.65 16.81 -1.61
N VAL A 251 -21.94 17.56 -2.46
CA VAL A 251 -20.87 18.48 -2.04
C VAL A 251 -21.27 19.96 -2.06
N LEU A 252 -22.36 20.27 -2.75
CA LEU A 252 -22.97 21.60 -2.87
C LEU A 252 -24.50 21.43 -2.74
N PRO A 253 -25.03 21.33 -1.50
CA PRO A 253 -26.45 21.10 -1.25
C PRO A 253 -27.34 22.19 -1.87
N PRO A 254 -28.48 21.85 -2.51
CA PRO A 254 -29.37 22.85 -3.13
C PRO A 254 -30.03 23.82 -2.13
N THR A 255 -30.05 23.47 -0.84
CA THR A 255 -30.56 24.32 0.25
C THR A 255 -29.59 25.43 0.66
N GLU A 256 -28.32 25.32 0.30
CA GLU A 256 -27.23 26.20 0.77
C GLU A 256 -26.42 26.80 -0.37
N THR A 257 -26.51 26.22 -1.57
CA THR A 257 -25.75 26.65 -2.74
C THR A 257 -26.69 26.91 -3.90
N GLU A 258 -26.56 28.08 -4.54
CA GLU A 258 -27.26 28.37 -5.78
C GLU A 258 -26.90 27.33 -6.85
N ASN A 259 -27.87 26.93 -7.67
CA ASN A 259 -27.64 26.01 -8.78
C ASN A 259 -26.99 26.71 -9.98
N VAL A 260 -25.75 27.16 -9.80
CA VAL A 260 -24.86 27.70 -10.82
C VAL A 260 -23.64 26.81 -11.00
N GLU A 261 -22.88 27.02 -12.07
CA GLU A 261 -21.57 26.39 -12.23
C GLU A 261 -20.61 26.89 -11.15
N TYR A 262 -19.94 25.96 -10.48
CA TYR A 262 -18.87 26.23 -9.53
C TYR A 262 -17.54 25.85 -10.17
N ALA A 263 -16.54 26.71 -10.09
CA ALA A 263 -15.17 26.42 -10.50
C ALA A 263 -14.20 27.10 -9.53
N HIS A 264 -13.41 26.32 -8.79
CA HIS A 264 -12.38 26.83 -7.89
C HIS A 264 -11.12 27.16 -8.69
N SER A 265 -11.11 28.35 -9.28
CA SER A 265 -10.07 28.82 -10.22
C SER A 265 -9.06 29.78 -9.58
N ASN A 266 -9.40 30.41 -8.46
CA ASN A 266 -8.63 31.48 -7.83
C ASN A 266 -8.35 31.19 -6.35
N HIS A 267 -7.10 31.39 -5.90
CA HIS A 267 -6.70 31.19 -4.50
C HIS A 267 -7.43 32.09 -3.48
N GLY A 268 -8.04 33.19 -3.92
CA GLY A 268 -8.84 34.08 -3.08
C GLY A 268 -10.32 33.69 -2.95
N GLN A 269 -10.78 32.65 -3.64
CA GLN A 269 -12.16 32.16 -3.53
C GLN A 269 -12.28 31.20 -2.35
N PRO A 270 -13.37 31.27 -1.54
CA PRO A 270 -13.64 30.29 -0.49
C PRO A 270 -13.62 28.85 -1.03
N ARG A 271 -12.73 28.04 -0.44
CA ARG A 271 -12.55 26.63 -0.74
C ARG A 271 -13.71 25.83 -0.15
N GLN A 272 -14.45 25.10 -0.98
CA GLN A 272 -15.55 24.24 -0.55
C GLN A 272 -14.98 22.86 -0.18
N ASP A 273 -14.56 22.71 1.08
CA ASP A 273 -14.04 21.45 1.60
C ASP A 273 -15.14 20.42 1.88
N PHE A 274 -14.79 19.15 1.73
CA PHE A 274 -15.65 18.03 2.09
C PHE A 274 -14.85 16.99 2.89
N ILE A 275 -15.56 16.30 3.78
CA ILE A 275 -15.03 15.33 4.73
C ILE A 275 -15.50 13.92 4.40
N ILE A 276 -14.76 12.90 4.86
CA ILE A 276 -15.26 11.53 4.93
C ILE A 276 -16.12 11.39 6.18
N LEU A 277 -17.26 10.72 6.03
CA LEU A 277 -18.29 10.53 7.07
C LEU A 277 -18.76 11.88 7.62
N GLY A 278 -20.02 12.24 7.33
CA GLY A 278 -20.68 13.31 8.07
C GLY A 278 -20.77 12.98 9.56
N LYS A 279 -21.15 13.95 10.39
CA LYS A 279 -21.09 13.81 11.85
C LYS A 279 -21.87 12.58 12.33
N SER A 280 -23.13 12.46 11.91
CA SER A 280 -24.03 11.39 12.35
C SER A 280 -23.57 10.02 11.85
N ASN A 281 -23.06 9.91 10.62
CA ASN A 281 -22.56 8.64 10.10
C ASN A 281 -21.24 8.24 10.77
N PHE A 282 -20.34 9.18 11.08
CA PHE A 282 -19.14 8.88 11.87
C PHE A 282 -19.50 8.29 13.25
N GLU A 283 -20.41 8.95 13.98
CA GLU A 283 -20.94 8.49 15.27
C GLU A 283 -21.60 7.11 15.15
N ASN A 284 -22.47 6.91 14.14
CA ASN A 284 -23.14 5.63 13.88
C ASN A 284 -22.16 4.51 13.47
N LYS A 285 -21.07 4.80 12.76
CA LYS A 285 -20.07 3.80 12.38
C LYS A 285 -19.20 3.39 13.55
N ILE A 286 -18.78 4.32 14.42
CA ILE A 286 -18.12 3.96 15.70
C ILE A 286 -19.05 3.07 16.54
N MET A 287 -20.32 3.45 16.69
CA MET A 287 -21.32 2.66 17.42
C MET A 287 -21.52 1.26 16.81
N ALA A 288 -21.48 1.13 15.47
CA ALA A 288 -21.55 -0.17 14.81
C ALA A 288 -20.32 -1.06 15.10
N VAL A 289 -19.11 -0.47 15.23
CA VAL A 289 -17.91 -1.22 15.66
C VAL A 289 -18.05 -1.67 17.12
N ASP A 290 -18.55 -0.82 18.01
CA ASP A 290 -18.80 -1.17 19.42
C ASP A 290 -19.84 -2.29 19.57
N ASN A 291 -20.96 -2.20 18.85
CA ASN A 291 -21.99 -3.25 18.84
C ASN A 291 -21.46 -4.60 18.30
N GLU A 292 -20.59 -4.59 17.29
CA GLU A 292 -19.95 -5.82 16.79
C GLU A 292 -18.95 -6.38 17.82
N ILE A 293 -18.16 -5.54 18.51
CA ILE A 293 -17.28 -5.98 19.60
C ILE A 293 -18.10 -6.68 20.70
N ASP A 294 -19.22 -6.10 21.11
CA ASP A 294 -20.09 -6.67 22.15
C ASP A 294 -20.76 -7.97 21.70
N MET A 295 -21.26 -8.03 20.46
CA MET A 295 -21.80 -9.27 19.87
C MET A 295 -20.75 -10.39 19.84
N GLN A 296 -19.51 -10.08 19.45
CA GLN A 296 -18.42 -11.05 19.45
C GLN A 296 -18.04 -11.48 20.89
N ASN A 297 -18.00 -10.57 21.86
CA ASN A 297 -17.78 -10.94 23.27
C ASN A 297 -18.88 -11.87 23.79
N GLU A 298 -20.14 -11.64 23.40
CA GLU A 298 -21.27 -12.50 23.80
C GLU A 298 -21.20 -13.90 23.18
N ILE A 299 -20.71 -14.02 21.93
CA ILE A 299 -20.41 -15.31 21.28
C ILE A 299 -19.29 -16.04 22.03
N ALA A 300 -18.19 -15.36 22.40
CA ALA A 300 -17.11 -15.96 23.20
C ALA A 300 -17.59 -16.44 24.57
N CYS A 301 -18.47 -15.68 25.23
CA CYS A 301 -19.08 -16.05 26.51
C CYS A 301 -19.91 -17.34 26.38
N LYS A 302 -20.77 -17.44 25.35
CA LYS A 302 -21.54 -18.65 25.06
C LYS A 302 -20.64 -19.85 24.76
N ALA A 303 -19.59 -19.66 23.96
CA ALA A 303 -18.61 -20.71 23.66
C ALA A 303 -17.91 -21.23 24.92
N ASN A 304 -17.47 -20.35 25.82
CA ASN A 304 -16.87 -20.75 27.10
C ASN A 304 -17.84 -21.54 27.97
N ASN A 305 -19.09 -21.07 28.14
CA ASN A 305 -20.08 -21.80 28.94
C ASN A 305 -20.31 -23.23 28.42
N THR A 306 -20.37 -23.43 27.10
CA THR A 306 -20.51 -24.79 26.52
C THR A 306 -19.23 -25.64 26.65
N LEU A 307 -18.05 -25.02 26.68
CA LEU A 307 -16.79 -25.73 26.98
C LEU A 307 -16.76 -26.19 28.45
N ASP A 308 -17.24 -25.38 29.39
CA ASP A 308 -17.35 -25.72 30.80
C ASP A 308 -18.44 -26.79 31.03
N GLU A 309 -19.61 -26.66 30.41
CA GLU A 309 -20.72 -27.63 30.49
C GLU A 309 -20.35 -29.02 29.96
N THR A 310 -19.46 -29.09 28.97
CA THR A 310 -18.95 -30.36 28.41
C THR A 310 -17.68 -30.86 29.10
N GLU A 311 -17.16 -30.19 30.14
CA GLU A 311 -15.95 -30.65 30.82
C GLU A 311 -16.15 -32.02 31.49
N GLY A 312 -15.17 -32.92 31.34
CA GLY A 312 -15.21 -34.27 31.92
C GLY A 312 -16.12 -35.28 31.20
N MET A 313 -16.88 -34.88 30.17
CA MET A 313 -17.68 -35.79 29.34
C MET A 313 -16.82 -36.42 28.22
N ASP A 314 -16.66 -37.75 28.20
CA ASP A 314 -15.79 -38.45 27.23
C ASP A 314 -16.55 -39.24 26.15
N ASP A 315 -17.76 -38.79 25.81
CA ASP A 315 -18.48 -39.26 24.64
C ASP A 315 -18.02 -38.51 23.36
N ALA A 316 -18.37 -39.06 22.19
CA ALA A 316 -17.93 -38.50 20.91
C ALA A 316 -18.58 -37.13 20.60
N GLU A 317 -19.83 -36.91 21.01
CA GLU A 317 -20.59 -35.69 20.72
C GLU A 317 -20.06 -34.50 21.53
N SER A 318 -19.76 -34.71 22.82
CA SER A 318 -19.06 -33.75 23.68
C SER A 318 -17.65 -33.44 23.17
N ASN A 319 -16.91 -34.44 22.66
CA ASN A 319 -15.59 -34.23 22.07
C ASN A 319 -15.64 -33.36 20.80
N GLU A 320 -16.54 -33.65 19.85
CA GLU A 320 -16.74 -32.82 18.66
C GLU A 320 -17.21 -31.40 19.00
N THR A 321 -18.13 -31.27 19.97
CA THR A 321 -18.63 -29.99 20.50
C THR A 321 -17.49 -29.13 21.04
N ARG A 322 -16.59 -29.71 21.84
CA ARG A 322 -15.43 -28.98 22.39
C ARG A 322 -14.49 -28.47 21.31
N GLU A 323 -14.19 -29.26 20.28
CA GLU A 323 -13.30 -28.81 19.20
C GLU A 323 -13.94 -27.69 18.35
N PHE A 324 -15.25 -27.75 18.11
CA PHE A 324 -15.99 -26.67 17.44
C PHE A 324 -15.91 -25.35 18.25
N TYR A 325 -16.25 -25.38 19.54
CA TYR A 325 -16.29 -24.16 20.36
C TYR A 325 -14.90 -23.60 20.68
N LYS A 326 -13.85 -24.43 20.82
CA LYS A 326 -12.46 -23.97 20.89
C LYS A 326 -12.04 -23.20 19.64
N LEU A 327 -12.42 -23.69 18.45
CA LEU A 327 -12.12 -23.02 17.20
C LEU A 327 -12.87 -21.68 17.10
N GLN A 328 -14.18 -21.68 17.42
CA GLN A 328 -15.00 -20.47 17.43
C GLN A 328 -14.43 -19.40 18.37
N LEU A 329 -14.12 -19.77 19.63
CA LEU A 329 -13.54 -18.88 20.63
C LEU A 329 -12.26 -18.20 20.08
N LYS A 330 -11.34 -18.98 19.52
CA LYS A 330 -10.08 -18.51 18.92
C LYS A 330 -10.29 -17.58 17.72
N GLU A 331 -11.34 -17.77 16.93
CA GLU A 331 -11.68 -16.87 15.83
C GLU A 331 -12.33 -15.57 16.32
N THR A 332 -13.20 -15.66 17.33
CA THR A 332 -13.87 -14.54 17.97
C THR A 332 -12.88 -13.65 18.72
N GLU A 333 -11.95 -14.21 19.51
CA GLU A 333 -10.87 -13.46 20.18
C GLU A 333 -10.02 -12.64 19.19
N LYS A 334 -9.63 -13.26 18.05
CA LYS A 334 -8.92 -12.56 16.96
C LYS A 334 -9.77 -11.42 16.38
N THR A 335 -11.06 -11.65 16.20
CA THR A 335 -11.99 -10.67 15.63
C THR A 335 -12.19 -9.49 16.58
N VAL A 336 -12.45 -9.74 17.88
CA VAL A 336 -12.53 -8.71 18.94
C VAL A 336 -11.24 -7.89 19.00
N LYS A 337 -10.08 -8.54 18.97
CA LYS A 337 -8.78 -7.84 18.98
C LYS A 337 -8.65 -6.92 17.76
N ALA A 338 -8.96 -7.41 16.57
CA ALA A 338 -8.87 -6.64 15.34
C ALA A 338 -9.87 -5.46 15.29
N LEU A 339 -11.09 -5.65 15.79
CA LEU A 339 -12.10 -4.59 15.91
C LEU A 339 -11.69 -3.51 16.92
N LYS A 340 -11.14 -3.90 18.09
CA LYS A 340 -10.61 -2.93 19.07
C LYS A 340 -9.46 -2.11 18.48
N THR A 341 -8.50 -2.75 17.80
CA THR A 341 -7.42 -2.04 17.09
C THR A 341 -7.96 -1.11 16.00
N LEU A 342 -8.97 -1.53 15.23
CA LEU A 342 -9.62 -0.69 14.23
C LEU A 342 -10.31 0.52 14.86
N ARG A 343 -11.05 0.30 15.97
CA ARG A 343 -11.73 1.35 16.73
C ARG A 343 -10.74 2.39 17.23
N ASP A 344 -9.65 1.94 17.87
CA ASP A 344 -8.58 2.80 18.37
C ASP A 344 -7.93 3.57 17.20
N GLU A 345 -7.68 2.91 16.06
CA GLU A 345 -7.13 3.53 14.84
C GLU A 345 -8.04 4.67 14.33
N ILE A 346 -9.36 4.42 14.22
CA ILE A 346 -10.33 5.41 13.74
C ILE A 346 -10.49 6.57 14.74
N THR A 347 -10.68 6.29 16.03
CA THR A 347 -10.83 7.34 17.05
C THR A 347 -9.54 8.16 17.19
N THR A 348 -8.35 7.56 17.03
CA THR A 348 -7.09 8.32 17.09
C THR A 348 -6.93 9.22 15.86
N GLN A 349 -7.27 8.73 14.66
CA GLN A 349 -6.97 9.46 13.44
C GLN A 349 -8.09 10.43 13.01
N TRP A 350 -9.37 10.09 13.18
CA TRP A 350 -10.49 10.74 12.48
C TRP A 350 -11.58 11.28 13.43
N GLN A 351 -11.34 11.33 14.74
CA GLN A 351 -12.29 11.89 15.71
C GLN A 351 -12.48 13.41 15.51
N ASP A 352 -11.43 14.14 15.15
CA ASP A 352 -11.57 15.53 14.73
C ASP A 352 -12.29 15.60 13.37
N LYS A 353 -13.04 16.68 13.14
CA LYS A 353 -13.63 16.96 11.82
C LYS A 353 -12.56 17.43 10.83
N ASP A 354 -11.52 18.10 11.32
CA ASP A 354 -10.46 18.66 10.49
C ASP A 354 -9.56 17.55 9.93
N ASP A 355 -9.27 16.53 10.75
CA ASP A 355 -8.58 15.30 10.33
C ASP A 355 -9.46 14.40 9.44
N ARG A 356 -10.74 14.75 9.20
CA ARG A 356 -11.62 14.09 8.23
C ARG A 356 -11.69 14.75 6.85
N VAL A 357 -11.02 15.88 6.63
CA VAL A 357 -10.98 16.55 5.31
C VAL A 357 -10.23 15.70 4.30
N ILE A 358 -10.92 15.28 3.25
CA ILE A 358 -10.37 14.47 2.16
C ILE A 358 -10.03 15.31 0.92
N GLY A 359 -10.68 16.47 0.73
CA GLY A 359 -10.40 17.36 -0.40
C GLY A 359 -11.38 18.53 -0.50
N HIS A 360 -11.36 19.22 -1.64
CA HIS A 360 -12.27 20.33 -1.94
C HIS A 360 -12.88 20.22 -3.33
N VAL A 361 -14.09 20.77 -3.50
CA VAL A 361 -14.73 20.94 -4.81
C VAL A 361 -13.81 21.76 -5.71
N VAL A 362 -13.43 21.20 -6.86
CA VAL A 362 -12.65 21.92 -7.89
C VAL A 362 -13.56 22.48 -8.95
N TRP A 363 -14.59 21.73 -9.33
CA TRP A 363 -15.56 22.12 -10.34
C TRP A 363 -16.89 21.42 -10.06
N ALA A 364 -18.01 22.04 -10.45
CA ALA A 364 -19.31 21.41 -10.55
C ALA A 364 -20.17 22.14 -11.60
N PRO A 365 -20.78 21.44 -12.58
CA PRO A 365 -21.68 22.07 -13.52
C PRO A 365 -22.96 22.51 -12.81
N GLN A 366 -23.65 23.48 -13.41
CA GLN A 366 -25.07 23.72 -13.10
C GLN A 366 -25.87 22.43 -13.37
N LEU A 367 -26.69 22.01 -12.41
CA LEU A 367 -27.69 20.98 -12.67
C LEU A 367 -28.69 21.53 -13.68
N PRO A 368 -29.08 20.75 -14.70
CA PRO A 368 -30.07 21.21 -15.64
C PRO A 368 -31.38 21.51 -14.94
N SER A 369 -32.03 22.61 -15.34
CA SER A 369 -33.44 22.83 -15.05
C SER A 369 -34.25 21.61 -15.52
N PRO A 370 -35.38 21.29 -14.85
CA PRO A 370 -36.18 20.09 -15.16
C PRO A 370 -36.63 20.11 -16.63
N GLY A 371 -35.88 19.38 -17.47
CA GLY A 371 -35.92 19.50 -18.93
C GLY A 371 -34.75 18.86 -19.69
N ASN A 372 -33.48 19.00 -19.24
CA ASN A 372 -32.29 18.61 -20.05
C ASN A 372 -31.20 17.79 -19.31
N GLN A 373 -31.33 16.46 -19.25
CA GLN A 373 -30.25 15.53 -18.83
C GLN A 373 -28.95 15.69 -19.68
N ILE A 374 -27.68 15.51 -19.25
CA ILE A 374 -26.97 15.13 -18.00
C ILE A 374 -25.55 15.78 -18.08
N SER A 375 -24.87 16.05 -16.95
CA SER A 375 -23.41 16.27 -16.94
C SER A 375 -22.71 15.73 -15.68
N THR A 376 -21.52 15.12 -15.86
CA THR A 376 -20.68 14.50 -14.82
C THR A 376 -19.51 15.40 -14.40
N LEU A 377 -18.88 15.08 -13.26
CA LEU A 377 -18.27 16.05 -12.32
C LEU A 377 -16.80 15.72 -11.96
N LYS A 378 -15.96 16.68 -11.50
CA LYS A 378 -14.54 16.45 -11.09
C LYS A 378 -14.11 17.29 -9.87
N ILE A 379 -13.49 16.67 -8.85
CA ILE A 379 -13.10 17.27 -7.55
C ILE A 379 -11.74 16.71 -7.10
N SER A 380 -10.71 17.49 -6.72
CA SER A 380 -9.35 16.96 -6.42
C SER A 380 -8.95 16.90 -4.94
N GLN A 381 -8.14 15.90 -4.60
CA GLN A 381 -7.35 15.84 -3.35
C GLN A 381 -6.00 16.58 -3.50
N SER A 382 -5.43 17.03 -2.38
CA SER A 382 -4.13 17.73 -2.27
C SER A 382 -3.07 16.87 -1.60
#